data_AF-A0A424YYG1-F1
#
_entry.id   AF-A0A424YYG1-F1
#
_cell.length_a   1.000
_cell.length_b   1.000
_cell.length_c   1.000
_cell.angle_alpha   90.00
_cell.angle_beta   90.00
_cell.angle_gamma   90.00
#
_symmetry.space_group_name_H-M   'P 1'
#
loop_
_entity.id
_entity.type
_entity.pdbx_description
1 polymer ?
#
loop_
_entity_poly.entity_id
_entity_poly.type
_entity_poly.pdbx_seq_one_letter_code
_entity_poly.pdbx_strand_id
1 'polypeptide(L)'
;MNNPLISIIIPIYNVESYLKECLDSVVNQSYANLDIILIDDGSTDKSLDIALQYLRKDERIFLISKENGGLSSARNMGLEFLKGTKLRSFFEEEQDILSFTSTHSFEKNTKIIKKEYIKSNFTLIEERYIKTKIENINDFIIQELPDCIIHFLDSDDYFLKDCIK
;
A
#
# COMPACT_ATOMS: atom_id res chain seq x y z
N MET A 1 -10.91 20.62 -14.58
CA MET A 1 -11.40 20.19 -13.25
C MET A 1 -10.24 19.51 -12.56
N ASN A 2 -10.05 19.74 -11.27
CA ASN A 2 -9.02 19.02 -10.51
C ASN A 2 -9.40 17.53 -10.54
N ASN A 3 -8.49 16.65 -10.93
CA ASN A 3 -8.66 15.20 -10.93
C ASN A 3 -7.73 14.65 -9.83
N PRO A 4 -8.01 14.90 -8.53
CA PRO A 4 -7.09 14.57 -7.44
C PRO A 4 -6.81 13.06 -7.40
N LEU A 5 -5.60 12.67 -7.00
CA LEU A 5 -5.35 11.25 -6.73
C LEU A 5 -6.07 10.84 -5.45
N ILE A 6 -6.78 9.71 -5.49
CA ILE A 6 -7.37 9.08 -4.31
C ILE A 6 -6.68 7.75 -4.07
N SER A 7 -5.95 7.66 -2.98
CA SER A 7 -5.27 6.45 -2.53
C SER A 7 -6.13 5.67 -1.55
N ILE A 8 -6.50 4.44 -1.90
CA ILE A 8 -7.34 3.54 -1.11
C ILE A 8 -6.46 2.43 -0.56
N ILE A 9 -6.29 2.38 0.76
CA ILE A 9 -5.53 1.34 1.44
C ILE A 9 -6.50 0.30 2.00
N ILE A 10 -6.29 -0.96 1.62
CA ILE A 10 -7.14 -2.11 2.00
C ILE A 10 -6.26 -3.14 2.72
N PRO A 11 -6.29 -3.17 4.07
CA PRO A 11 -5.69 -4.23 4.86
C PRO A 11 -6.46 -5.54 4.70
N ILE A 12 -5.74 -6.65 4.51
CA ILE A 12 -6.29 -7.97 4.22
C ILE A 12 -5.70 -8.97 5.21
N TYR A 13 -6.55 -9.66 5.97
CA TYR A 13 -6.14 -10.79 6.80
C TYR A 13 -7.29 -11.80 6.97
N ASN A 14 -7.18 -12.94 6.30
CA ASN A 14 -8.15 -14.04 6.42
C ASN A 14 -9.63 -13.64 6.14
N VAL A 15 -9.86 -12.96 5.01
CA VAL A 15 -11.15 -12.39 4.60
C VAL A 15 -11.62 -12.94 3.25
N GLU A 16 -11.26 -14.17 2.88
CA GLU A 16 -11.54 -14.74 1.54
C GLU A 16 -13.02 -14.71 1.13
N SER A 17 -13.93 -14.71 2.12
CA SER A 17 -15.38 -14.67 1.90
C SER A 17 -15.91 -13.31 1.47
N TYR A 18 -15.21 -12.22 1.79
CA TYR A 18 -15.68 -10.84 1.60
C TYR A 18 -14.82 -10.05 0.61
N LEU A 19 -13.53 -10.40 0.52
CA LEU A 19 -12.54 -9.62 -0.22
C LEU A 19 -12.93 -9.36 -1.68
N LYS A 20 -13.57 -10.33 -2.33
CA LYS A 20 -14.00 -10.17 -3.72
C LYS A 20 -15.01 -9.03 -3.88
N GLU A 21 -16.01 -8.94 -2.99
CA GLU A 21 -17.02 -7.88 -3.01
C GLU A 21 -16.40 -6.52 -2.72
N CYS A 22 -15.52 -6.45 -1.72
CA CYS A 22 -14.72 -5.26 -1.41
C CYS A 22 -13.96 -4.77 -2.65
N LEU A 23 -13.16 -5.63 -3.28
CA LEU A 23 -12.34 -5.24 -4.43
C LEU A 23 -13.19 -4.89 -5.66
N ASP A 24 -14.25 -5.65 -5.95
CA ASP A 24 -15.20 -5.34 -7.02
C ASP A 24 -15.82 -3.95 -6.83
N SER A 25 -16.13 -3.55 -5.60
CA SER A 25 -16.73 -2.24 -5.31
C SER A 25 -15.77 -1.06 -5.58
N VAL A 26 -14.47 -1.28 -5.46
CA VAL A 26 -13.43 -0.26 -5.67
C VAL A 26 -13.03 -0.18 -7.13
N VAL A 27 -12.72 -1.31 -7.78
CA VAL A 27 -12.21 -1.30 -9.16
C VAL A 27 -13.26 -0.83 -10.18
N ASN A 28 -14.55 -1.00 -9.87
CA ASN A 28 -15.65 -0.62 -10.74
C ASN A 28 -16.17 0.81 -10.53
N GLN A 29 -15.50 1.65 -9.71
CA GLN A 29 -15.86 3.06 -9.59
C GLN A 29 -15.64 3.79 -10.92
N SER A 30 -16.58 4.67 -11.32
CA SER A 30 -16.40 5.51 -12.51
C SER A 30 -15.22 6.47 -12.42
N TYR A 31 -14.81 6.84 -11.21
CA TYR A 31 -13.64 7.68 -10.98
C TYR A 31 -12.35 6.89 -11.25
N ALA A 32 -11.57 7.33 -12.26
CA ALA A 32 -10.44 6.56 -12.76
C ALA A 32 -9.12 6.81 -12.01
N ASN A 33 -8.91 8.00 -11.42
CA ASN A 33 -7.63 8.39 -10.82
C ASN A 33 -7.46 7.85 -9.40
N LEU A 34 -7.48 6.52 -9.30
CA LEU A 34 -7.31 5.78 -8.05
C LEU A 34 -5.90 5.19 -7.97
N ASP A 35 -5.42 5.12 -6.73
CA ASP A 35 -4.26 4.34 -6.32
C ASP A 35 -4.74 3.33 -5.29
N ILE A 36 -4.68 2.03 -5.58
CA ILE A 36 -5.29 0.99 -4.75
C ILE A 36 -4.18 0.16 -4.13
N ILE A 37 -4.01 0.26 -2.81
CA ILE A 37 -2.94 -0.41 -2.09
C ILE A 37 -3.54 -1.54 -1.27
N LEU A 38 -3.20 -2.78 -1.64
CA LEU A 38 -3.62 -3.98 -0.93
C LEU A 38 -2.49 -4.43 0.00
N ILE A 39 -2.80 -4.64 1.27
CA ILE A 39 -1.81 -5.10 2.27
C ILE A 39 -2.26 -6.44 2.83
N ASP A 40 -1.71 -7.53 2.31
CA ASP A 40 -1.88 -8.86 2.89
C ASP A 40 -1.01 -8.99 4.15
N ASP A 41 -1.66 -8.99 5.32
CA ASP A 41 -1.01 -9.07 6.64
C ASP A 41 -0.81 -10.53 7.06
N GLY A 42 -0.31 -11.35 6.14
CA GLY A 42 0.05 -12.74 6.39
C GLY A 42 -1.15 -13.68 6.42
N SER A 43 -2.08 -13.54 5.47
CA SER A 43 -3.24 -14.43 5.39
C SER A 43 -2.82 -15.88 5.18
N THR A 44 -3.58 -16.79 5.76
CA THR A 44 -3.41 -18.25 5.65
C THR A 44 -4.54 -18.92 4.86
N ASP A 45 -5.55 -18.16 4.46
CA ASP A 45 -6.64 -18.56 3.58
C ASP A 45 -6.37 -18.13 2.12
N LYS A 46 -7.40 -18.08 1.26
CA LYS A 46 -7.25 -17.68 -0.15
C LYS A 46 -7.25 -16.16 -0.38
N SER A 47 -7.18 -15.33 0.66
CA SER A 47 -7.25 -13.86 0.52
C SER A 47 -6.12 -13.32 -0.37
N LEU A 48 -4.89 -13.81 -0.19
CA LEU A 48 -3.75 -13.41 -1.02
C LEU A 48 -3.95 -13.82 -2.49
N ASP A 49 -4.46 -15.03 -2.74
CA ASP A 49 -4.76 -15.50 -4.10
C ASP A 49 -5.81 -14.64 -4.79
N ILE A 50 -6.84 -14.20 -4.04
CA ILE A 50 -7.85 -13.25 -4.54
C ILE A 50 -7.17 -11.91 -4.87
N ALA A 51 -6.40 -11.32 -3.94
CA ALA A 51 -5.70 -10.06 -4.18
C ALA A 51 -4.80 -10.10 -5.43
N LEU A 52 -4.06 -11.20 -5.64
CA LEU A 52 -3.24 -11.43 -6.82
C LEU A 52 -4.05 -11.47 -8.13
N GLN A 53 -5.27 -12.03 -8.10
CA GLN A 53 -6.14 -12.02 -9.28
C GLN A 53 -6.56 -10.61 -9.68
N TYR A 54 -6.78 -9.72 -8.71
CA TYR A 54 -7.13 -8.32 -8.99
C TYR A 54 -5.92 -7.51 -9.42
N LEU A 55 -4.76 -7.68 -8.76
CA LEU A 55 -3.49 -7.06 -9.14
C LEU A 55 -3.19 -7.23 -10.64
N ARG A 56 -3.36 -8.46 -11.15
CA ARG A 56 -3.09 -8.82 -12.55
C ARG A 56 -4.13 -8.31 -13.54
N LYS A 57 -5.28 -7.82 -13.07
CA LYS A 57 -6.39 -7.31 -13.91
C LYS A 57 -6.48 -5.79 -13.92
N ASP A 58 -5.95 -5.11 -12.90
CA ASP A 58 -6.06 -3.67 -12.74
C ASP A 58 -4.69 -3.05 -12.43
N GLU A 59 -4.21 -2.19 -13.34
CA GLU A 59 -2.91 -1.51 -13.25
C GLU A 59 -2.82 -0.50 -12.09
N ARG A 60 -3.96 -0.12 -11.50
CA ARG A 60 -4.02 0.82 -10.36
C ARG A 60 -3.69 0.15 -9.03
N ILE A 61 -3.62 -1.18 -9.00
CA ILE A 61 -3.40 -1.96 -7.79
C ILE A 61 -1.90 -2.12 -7.52
N PHE A 62 -1.52 -1.94 -6.26
CA PHE A 62 -0.20 -2.26 -5.72
C PHE A 62 -0.38 -3.16 -4.49
N LEU A 63 0.25 -4.32 -4.49
CA LEU A 63 0.10 -5.35 -3.46
C LEU A 63 1.38 -5.48 -2.63
N ILE A 64 1.23 -5.51 -1.31
CA ILE A 64 2.29 -5.86 -0.39
C ILE A 64 1.83 -7.03 0.48
N SER A 65 2.66 -8.07 0.60
CA SER A 65 2.47 -9.14 1.59
C SER A 65 3.55 -9.07 2.68
N LYS A 66 3.14 -9.24 3.93
CA LYS A 66 4.02 -9.21 5.11
C LYS A 66 3.65 -10.29 6.11
N GLU A 67 4.49 -10.50 7.12
CA GLU A 67 4.12 -11.31 8.29
C GLU A 67 3.06 -10.59 9.12
N ASN A 68 2.16 -11.33 9.76
CA ASN A 68 1.04 -10.74 10.51
C ASN A 68 1.51 -9.79 11.61
N GLY A 69 1.07 -8.53 11.55
CA GLY A 69 1.37 -7.50 12.54
C GLY A 69 0.14 -6.72 13.02
N GLY A 70 -1.05 -7.11 12.58
CA GLY A 70 -2.32 -6.48 12.88
C GLY A 70 -2.67 -5.30 11.97
N LEU A 71 -3.93 -4.88 12.07
CA LEU A 71 -4.54 -3.86 11.20
C LEU A 71 -3.76 -2.55 11.14
N SER A 72 -3.27 -2.06 12.29
CA SER A 72 -2.48 -0.81 12.34
C SER A 72 -1.13 -0.94 11.63
N SER A 73 -0.47 -2.10 11.74
CA SER A 73 0.79 -2.37 11.01
C SER A 73 0.55 -2.39 9.51
N ALA A 74 -0.53 -3.03 9.06
CA ALA A 74 -0.92 -3.05 7.66
C ALA A 74 -1.24 -1.65 7.11
N ARG A 75 -2.01 -0.83 7.84
CA ARG A 75 -2.34 0.55 7.45
C ARG A 75 -1.09 1.43 7.34
N ASN A 76 -0.17 1.35 8.31
CA ASN A 76 1.09 2.07 8.26
C ASN A 76 1.92 1.65 7.05
N MET A 77 1.98 0.35 6.75
CA MET A 77 2.66 -0.11 5.54
C MET A 77 2.03 0.47 4.28
N GLY A 78 0.69 0.52 4.19
CA GLY A 78 -0.01 1.14 3.08
C GLY A 78 0.34 2.62 2.87
N LEU A 79 0.47 3.39 3.96
CA LEU A 79 0.88 4.80 3.90
C LEU A 79 2.27 4.99 3.27
N GLU A 80 3.20 4.09 3.57
CA GLU A 80 4.57 4.17 3.04
C GLU A 80 4.65 3.75 1.56
N PHE A 81 3.62 3.09 1.02
CA PHE A 81 3.52 2.62 -0.37
C PHE A 81 2.50 3.39 -1.23
N LEU A 82 2.03 4.55 -0.77
CA LEU A 82 1.20 5.44 -1.61
C LEU A 82 1.95 5.88 -2.86
N LYS A 83 1.26 6.10 -3.97
CA LYS A 83 1.88 6.62 -5.19
C LYS A 83 2.54 7.97 -4.93
N GLY A 84 3.81 8.09 -5.32
CA GLY A 84 4.63 9.28 -5.08
C GLY A 84 5.42 9.26 -3.77
N THR A 85 5.26 8.24 -2.92
CA THR A 85 6.15 8.03 -1.79
C THR A 85 7.52 7.54 -2.23
N LYS A 86 8.56 7.82 -1.43
CA LYS A 86 9.92 7.43 -1.79
C LYS A 86 10.07 5.91 -1.85
N LEU A 87 9.47 5.20 -0.90
CA LEU A 87 9.55 3.74 -0.87
C LEU A 87 8.86 3.11 -2.08
N ARG A 88 7.69 3.60 -2.51
CA ARG A 88 7.08 3.13 -3.76
C ARG A 88 7.92 3.47 -4.98
N SER A 89 8.38 4.71 -5.09
CA SER A 89 9.25 5.12 -6.21
C SER A 89 10.53 4.30 -6.31
N PHE A 90 11.06 3.77 -5.19
CA PHE A 90 12.17 2.82 -5.25
C PHE A 90 11.84 1.56 -6.05
N PHE A 91 10.64 1.00 -5.92
CA PHE A 91 10.25 -0.19 -6.67
C PHE A 91 9.79 0.11 -8.10
N GLU A 92 9.56 1.38 -8.41
CA GLU A 92 9.25 1.85 -9.77
C GLU A 92 10.54 2.27 -10.53
N GLU A 93 11.57 2.80 -9.84
CA GLU A 93 12.75 3.45 -10.47
C GLU A 93 14.13 2.97 -9.93
N GLU A 94 14.20 2.17 -8.87
CA GLU A 94 15.43 1.63 -8.23
C GLU A 94 16.49 2.66 -7.74
N GLN A 95 16.07 3.76 -7.09
CA GLN A 95 16.98 4.79 -6.55
C GLN A 95 17.07 4.83 -5.02
N ASP A 96 18.20 5.25 -4.45
CA ASP A 96 18.31 5.48 -2.99
C ASP A 96 17.22 6.45 -2.49
N ILE A 97 16.74 6.24 -1.27
CA ILE A 97 15.63 7.04 -0.71
C ILE A 97 16.06 7.84 0.53
N LEU A 98 15.45 9.01 0.70
CA LEU A 98 15.59 9.84 1.89
C LEU A 98 14.46 9.53 2.86
N SER A 99 14.82 9.26 4.11
CA SER A 99 13.91 9.10 5.24
C SER A 99 14.18 10.20 6.25
N PHE A 100 13.17 10.67 6.96
CA PHE A 100 13.38 11.44 8.17
C PHE A 100 14.01 10.58 9.27
N THR A 101 14.65 11.28 10.20
CA THR A 101 15.28 10.69 11.39
C THR A 101 14.32 10.60 12.57
N SER A 102 13.25 11.41 12.60
CA SER A 102 12.22 11.39 13.65
C SER A 102 10.88 11.90 13.13
N THR A 103 9.78 11.46 13.74
CA THR A 103 8.38 11.85 13.43
C THR A 103 7.83 12.97 14.31
N HIS A 104 8.47 13.28 15.44
CA HIS A 104 7.92 14.16 16.49
C HIS A 104 8.65 15.51 16.57
N SER A 105 9.22 15.95 15.45
CA SER A 105 9.92 17.22 15.33
C SER A 105 9.50 17.96 14.06
N PHE A 106 9.47 19.29 14.13
CA PHE A 106 9.34 20.15 12.95
C PHE A 106 10.64 20.22 12.15
N GLU A 107 11.76 19.78 12.73
CA GLU A 107 13.05 19.70 12.04
C GLU A 107 13.09 18.52 11.07
N LYS A 108 13.29 18.81 9.79
CA LYS A 108 13.29 17.81 8.70
C LYS A 108 14.67 17.21 8.46
N ASN A 109 15.32 16.71 9.51
CA ASN A 109 16.61 16.04 9.39
C ASN A 109 16.43 14.67 8.70
N THR A 110 17.22 14.41 7.65
CA THR A 110 17.10 13.20 6.83
C THR A 110 18.30 12.27 6.96
N LYS A 111 18.05 10.97 6.74
CA LYS A 111 19.02 9.89 6.55
C LYS A 111 18.79 9.27 5.17
N ILE A 112 19.87 8.79 4.55
CA ILE A 112 19.78 7.99 3.32
C ILE A 112 19.55 6.53 3.72
N ILE A 113 18.52 5.91 3.14
CA ILE A 113 18.34 4.46 3.15
C ILE A 113 18.88 3.93 1.82
N LYS A 114 19.99 3.20 1.90
CA LYS A 114 20.67 2.65 0.73
C LYS A 114 19.84 1.54 0.07
N LYS A 115 19.89 1.46 -1.25
CA LYS A 115 19.21 0.41 -2.04
C LYS A 115 19.49 -1.01 -1.54
N GLU A 116 20.71 -1.32 -1.10
CA GLU A 116 21.06 -2.66 -0.63
C GLU A 116 20.28 -3.03 0.63
N TYR A 117 20.05 -2.05 1.52
CA TYR A 117 19.26 -2.24 2.73
C TYR A 117 17.77 -2.38 2.42
N ILE A 118 17.27 -1.69 1.40
CA ILE A 118 15.89 -1.90 0.93
C ILE A 118 15.74 -3.32 0.36
N LYS A 119 16.65 -3.73 -0.53
CA LYS A 119 16.64 -5.07 -1.15
C LYS A 119 16.85 -6.21 -0.15
N SER A 120 17.46 -5.95 1.01
CA SER A 120 17.58 -6.96 2.07
C SER A 120 16.31 -7.15 2.90
N ASN A 121 15.40 -6.17 2.91
CA ASN A 121 14.16 -6.20 3.72
C ASN A 121 12.89 -6.39 2.88
N PHE A 122 12.97 -6.12 1.58
CA PHE A 122 11.87 -6.25 0.63
C PHE A 122 12.29 -7.09 -0.56
N THR A 123 11.36 -7.84 -1.11
CA THR A 123 11.54 -8.65 -2.32
C THR A 123 10.42 -8.31 -3.30
N LEU A 124 10.77 -7.84 -4.49
CA LEU A 124 9.83 -7.71 -5.59
C LEU A 124 9.53 -9.11 -6.13
N ILE A 125 8.28 -9.56 -6.04
CA ILE A 125 7.86 -10.89 -6.48
C ILE A 125 7.43 -10.87 -7.94
N GLU A 126 6.56 -9.91 -8.30
CA GLU A 126 6.19 -9.57 -9.67
C GLU A 126 5.90 -8.05 -9.73
N GLU A 127 5.62 -7.54 -10.92
CA GLU A 127 5.29 -6.11 -11.10
C GLU A 127 4.16 -5.70 -10.13
N ARG A 128 4.39 -4.62 -9.38
CA ARG A 128 3.46 -4.08 -8.36
C ARG A 128 3.14 -5.06 -7.20
N TYR A 129 3.88 -6.17 -7.05
CA TYR A 129 3.77 -7.07 -5.89
C TYR A 129 5.08 -7.22 -5.14
N ILE A 130 5.07 -6.79 -3.88
CA ILE A 130 6.23 -6.85 -2.99
C ILE A 130 5.93 -7.74 -1.79
N LYS A 131 6.94 -8.47 -1.35
CA LYS A 131 6.95 -9.19 -0.09
C LYS A 131 7.96 -8.58 0.87
N THR A 132 7.61 -8.49 2.15
CA THR A 132 8.53 -8.01 3.21
C THR A 132 8.41 -8.82 4.49
N LYS A 133 9.48 -8.76 5.30
CA LYS A 133 9.50 -9.28 6.67
C LYS A 133 9.52 -8.17 7.72
N ILE A 134 9.33 -6.92 7.30
CA ILE A 134 9.28 -5.80 8.24
C ILE A 134 7.97 -5.86 9.02
N GLU A 135 8.07 -6.02 10.34
CA GLU A 135 6.94 -5.98 11.26
C GLU A 135 6.46 -4.55 11.50
N ASN A 136 7.40 -3.62 11.73
CA ASN A 136 7.15 -2.21 11.97
C ASN A 136 7.84 -1.33 10.93
N ILE A 137 7.06 -0.80 9.99
CA ILE A 137 7.58 0.02 8.89
C ILE A 137 8.18 1.35 9.37
N ASN A 138 7.70 1.89 10.50
CA ASN A 138 8.15 3.18 11.02
C ASN A 138 9.60 3.12 11.55
N ASP A 139 10.09 1.94 11.91
CA ASP A 139 11.50 1.76 12.30
C ASP A 139 12.41 1.77 11.06
N PHE A 140 11.86 1.40 9.90
CA PHE A 140 12.56 1.37 8.64
C PHE A 140 12.60 2.76 8.00
N ILE A 141 11.43 3.36 7.75
CA ILE A 141 11.28 4.64 7.07
C ILE A 141 10.27 5.55 7.76
N ILE A 142 10.54 6.84 7.68
CA ILE A 142 9.62 7.93 8.02
C ILE A 142 9.71 8.94 6.86
N GLN A 143 8.58 9.38 6.31
CA GLN A 143 8.57 10.37 5.23
C GLN A 143 7.32 11.25 5.26
N GLU A 144 7.27 12.28 4.42
CA GLU A 144 6.03 13.04 4.19
C GLU A 144 5.12 12.24 3.28
N LEU A 145 3.82 12.31 3.56
CA LEU A 145 2.81 11.76 2.67
C LEU A 145 2.64 12.69 1.45
N PRO A 146 2.36 12.11 0.26
CA PRO A 146 2.07 12.90 -0.92
C PRO A 146 0.79 13.73 -0.76
N ASP A 147 0.64 14.77 -1.57
CA ASP A 147 -0.59 15.56 -1.64
C ASP A 147 -1.69 14.77 -2.37
N CYS A 148 -2.35 13.86 -1.65
CA CYS A 148 -3.45 13.05 -2.14
C CYS A 148 -4.53 12.85 -1.07
N ILE A 149 -5.71 12.40 -1.51
CA ILE A 149 -6.76 11.95 -0.59
C ILE A 149 -6.45 10.50 -0.21
N ILE A 150 -6.38 10.22 1.09
CA ILE A 150 -6.12 8.87 1.61
C ILE A 150 -7.42 8.33 2.22
N HIS A 151 -7.82 7.14 1.82
CA HIS A 151 -8.97 6.43 2.35
C HIS A 151 -8.57 5.04 2.82
N PHE A 152 -8.90 4.69 4.06
CA PHE A 152 -8.78 3.33 4.56
C PHE A 152 -10.12 2.63 4.38
N LEU A 153 -10.13 1.52 3.65
CA LEU A 153 -11.31 0.67 3.47
C LEU A 153 -11.02 -0.69 4.12
N ASP A 154 -11.89 -1.12 5.03
CA ASP A 154 -11.80 -2.44 5.65
C ASP A 154 -12.22 -3.51 4.63
N SER A 155 -11.56 -4.67 4.63
CA SER A 155 -11.67 -5.67 3.56
C SER A 155 -12.93 -6.55 3.62
N ASP A 156 -13.74 -6.36 4.65
CA ASP A 156 -15.10 -6.88 4.81
C ASP A 156 -16.20 -5.82 4.56
N ASP A 157 -15.82 -4.60 4.19
CA ASP A 157 -16.71 -3.52 3.74
C ASP A 157 -16.68 -3.35 2.20
N TYR A 158 -17.53 -2.46 1.69
CA TYR A 158 -17.58 -2.12 0.26
C TYR A 158 -18.02 -0.68 0.01
N PHE A 159 -17.65 -0.16 -1.15
CA PHE A 159 -18.15 1.12 -1.65
C PHE A 159 -19.48 0.98 -2.37
N LEU A 160 -20.35 1.98 -2.18
CA LEU A 160 -21.52 2.13 -3.04
C LEU A 160 -21.08 2.47 -4.46
N LYS A 161 -21.91 2.07 -5.43
CA LYS A 161 -21.66 2.35 -6.84
C LYS A 161 -21.51 3.86 -7.09
N ASP A 162 -20.44 4.24 -7.79
CA ASP A 162 -20.13 5.61 -8.23
C ASP A 162 -20.18 6.66 -7.11
N CYS A 163 -19.73 6.28 -5.91
CA CYS A 163 -19.66 7.16 -4.75
C CYS A 163 -18.44 8.09 -4.79
N ILE A 164 -17.41 7.74 -5.55
CA ILE A 164 -16.24 8.59 -5.80
C ILE A 164 -16.53 9.46 -7.03
N LYS A 165 -16.39 10.78 -6.91
CA LYS A 165 -16.77 11.77 -7.94
C LYS A 165 -15.70 12.84 -8.14
#